data_AF-A0A0J8IYS3-F1
#
_entry.id   AF-A0A0J8IYS3-F1
#
_cell.length_a   1.000
_cell.length_b   1.000
_cell.length_c   1.000
_cell.angle_alpha   90.00
_cell.angle_beta   90.00
_cell.angle_gamma   90.00
#
_symmetry.space_group_name_H-M   'P 1'
#
loop_
_entity.id
_entity.type
_entity.pdbx_description
1 polymer ?
#
loop_
_entity_poly.entity_id
_entity_poly.type
_entity_poly.pdbx_seq_one_letter_code
_entity_poly.pdbx_strand_id
1 'polypeptide(L)'
;MNGYLLFKPIVLATLFIKEQVKEPVALFWIVISPVVMFYLINYAKLPEGKLSYKYLDITSWFYAFVSSSVALFGLAFYIVGRRESGFLRSFVYTRSTKVIFLSGQFLAYSFMSVIYCSAFYGLTRFYFGVMGFSEFATIVGRFYICFLLFSIPSLLLTLIPMGFQNANTVFSIVSFVMLALGVVSISSSHPVLEVVSFFNPMWWANQIMLVGVADGLLVVMFVGVLFVFSLWMTYRFLLINPVWSRY
;
A
#
# COMPACT_ATOMS: atom_id res chain seq x y z
N MET A 1 15.52 -8.27 -29.53
CA MET A 1 14.44 -7.34 -29.16
C MET A 1 13.88 -7.49 -27.73
N ASN A 2 14.33 -8.43 -26.87
CA ASN A 2 13.68 -8.66 -25.56
C ASN A 2 14.30 -7.96 -24.33
N GLY A 3 15.60 -7.61 -24.32
CA GLY A 3 16.21 -6.95 -23.14
C GLY A 3 15.72 -5.52 -22.90
N TYR A 4 15.27 -4.85 -23.97
CA TYR A 4 14.90 -3.43 -23.95
C TYR A 4 13.62 -3.15 -23.14
N LEU A 5 12.68 -4.10 -23.13
CA LEU A 5 11.44 -4.02 -22.36
C LEU A 5 11.63 -4.35 -20.87
N LEU A 6 12.67 -5.11 -20.52
CA LEU A 6 12.97 -5.48 -19.12
C LEU A 6 13.85 -4.44 -18.43
N PHE A 7 14.79 -3.84 -19.14
CA PHE A 7 15.73 -2.88 -18.55
C PHE A 7 15.10 -1.50 -18.30
N LYS A 8 14.24 -1.03 -19.22
CA LYS A 8 13.61 0.30 -19.10
C LYS A 8 12.74 0.48 -17.86
N PRO A 9 11.89 -0.48 -17.45
CA PRO A 9 11.16 -0.40 -16.19
C PRO A 9 12.08 -0.19 -14.99
N ILE A 10 13.23 -0.86 -14.95
CA ILE A 10 14.18 -0.76 -13.84
C ILE A 10 14.80 0.65 -13.81
N VAL A 11 15.28 1.15 -14.95
CA VAL A 11 15.82 2.52 -15.05
C VAL A 11 14.79 3.56 -14.62
N LEU A 12 13.54 3.39 -15.07
CA LEU A 12 12.45 4.27 -14.73
C LEU A 12 12.09 4.17 -13.23
N ALA A 13 12.11 2.97 -12.67
CA ALA A 13 11.89 2.75 -11.24
C ALA A 13 12.95 3.48 -10.41
N THR A 14 14.23 3.41 -10.78
CA THR A 14 15.30 4.16 -10.12
C THR A 14 15.07 5.66 -10.20
N LEU A 15 14.59 6.17 -11.34
CA LEU A 15 14.25 7.59 -11.49
C LEU A 15 13.12 7.99 -10.55
N PHE A 16 12.04 7.19 -10.48
CA PHE A 16 10.92 7.47 -9.59
C PHE A 16 11.31 7.38 -8.11
N ILE A 17 12.13 6.40 -7.72
CA ILE A 17 12.68 6.34 -6.36
C ILE A 17 13.48 7.61 -6.04
N LYS A 18 14.32 8.08 -6.97
CA LYS A 18 15.09 9.31 -6.81
C LYS A 18 14.20 10.54 -6.68
N GLU A 19 13.10 10.62 -7.43
CA GLU A 19 12.09 11.68 -7.27
C GLU A 19 11.45 11.64 -5.90
N GLN A 20 11.03 10.46 -5.44
CA GLN A 20 10.41 10.30 -4.12
C GLN A 20 11.33 10.74 -2.98
N VAL A 21 12.61 10.39 -3.04
CA VAL A 21 13.61 10.79 -2.02
C VAL A 21 13.82 12.32 -1.99
N LYS A 22 13.54 13.04 -3.09
CA LYS A 22 13.61 14.51 -3.11
C LYS A 22 12.41 15.19 -2.44
N GLU A 23 11.32 14.46 -2.18
CA GLU A 23 10.13 14.95 -1.48
C GLU A 23 10.01 14.28 -0.09
N PRO A 24 10.98 14.52 0.81
CA PRO A 24 11.11 13.75 2.04
C PRO A 24 9.91 13.91 2.98
N VAL A 25 9.21 15.05 2.91
CA VAL A 25 8.09 15.37 3.81
C VAL A 25 6.99 14.33 3.70
N ALA A 26 6.60 13.94 2.47
CA ALA A 26 5.56 12.93 2.27
C ALA A 26 6.02 11.54 2.76
N LEU A 27 7.28 11.19 2.51
CA LEU A 27 7.88 9.94 2.99
C LEU A 27 7.87 9.86 4.52
N PHE A 28 8.27 10.94 5.18
CA PHE A 28 8.31 11.03 6.62
C PHE A 28 6.91 10.92 7.23
N TRP A 29 5.91 11.62 6.68
CA TRP A 29 4.56 11.57 7.23
C TRP A 29 3.89 10.19 7.17
N ILE A 30 4.14 9.42 6.10
CA ILE A 30 3.60 8.06 5.96
C ILE A 30 4.16 7.11 7.03
N VAL A 31 5.41 7.30 7.49
CA VAL A 31 6.02 6.48 8.56
C VAL A 31 5.75 7.05 9.94
N ILE A 32 5.97 8.36 10.13
CA ILE A 32 5.94 8.99 11.45
C ILE A 32 4.55 8.97 12.05
N SER A 33 3.50 9.25 11.25
CA SER A 33 2.11 9.26 11.74
C SER A 33 1.72 7.95 12.44
N PRO A 34 1.86 6.76 11.81
CA PRO A 34 1.55 5.50 12.48
C PRO A 34 2.51 5.17 13.63
N VAL A 35 3.78 5.59 13.59
CA VAL A 35 4.72 5.40 14.71
C VAL A 35 4.30 6.22 15.93
N VAL A 36 3.96 7.50 15.74
CA VAL A 36 3.49 8.37 16.83
C VAL A 36 2.19 7.82 17.41
N MET A 37 1.26 7.42 16.55
CA MET A 37 0.00 6.82 16.99
C MET A 37 0.22 5.51 17.77
N PHE A 38 1.18 4.69 17.34
CA PHE A 38 1.59 3.49 18.08
C PHE A 38 2.06 3.84 19.50
N TYR A 39 2.96 4.82 19.65
CA TYR A 39 3.45 5.22 20.97
C TYR A 39 2.36 5.86 21.83
N LEU A 40 1.49 6.69 21.26
CA LEU A 40 0.37 7.30 21.99
C LEU A 40 -0.61 6.24 22.53
N ILE A 41 -0.99 5.26 21.71
CA ILE A 41 -1.89 4.17 22.16
C ILE A 41 -1.23 3.34 23.25
N ASN A 42 0.05 2.97 23.08
CA ASN A 42 0.74 2.16 24.09
C ASN A 42 0.95 2.94 25.40
N TYR A 43 1.27 4.23 25.32
CA TYR A 43 1.39 5.10 26.48
C TYR A 43 0.05 5.26 27.22
N ALA A 44 -1.07 5.39 26.51
CA ALA A 44 -2.40 5.46 27.12
C ALA A 44 -2.81 4.15 27.82
N LYS A 45 -2.31 3.00 27.36
CA LYS A 45 -2.60 1.67 27.92
C LYS A 45 -1.68 1.23 29.06
N LEU A 46 -0.67 2.03 29.42
CA LEU A 46 0.32 1.70 30.46
C LEU A 46 -0.23 1.36 31.87
N PRO A 47 -1.44 1.81 32.32
CA PRO A 47 -1.92 1.46 33.66
C PRO A 47 -2.25 -0.04 33.86
N GLU A 48 -2.47 -0.81 32.79
CA GLU A 48 -2.92 -2.21 32.86
C GLU A 48 -1.74 -3.21 32.84
N GLY A 49 -0.89 -3.13 33.87
CA GLY A 49 0.37 -3.86 34.00
C GLY A 49 0.44 -5.28 33.41
N LYS A 50 1.60 -5.58 32.79
CA LYS A 50 2.05 -6.83 32.17
C LYS A 50 1.44 -7.16 30.80
N LEU A 51 1.89 -6.45 29.76
CA LEU A 51 1.67 -6.89 28.39
C LEU A 51 2.82 -7.78 27.86
N SER A 52 2.72 -9.09 28.08
CA SER A 52 3.43 -10.12 27.30
C SER A 52 2.74 -10.34 25.94
N TYR A 53 2.58 -9.28 25.16
CA TYR A 53 1.90 -9.34 23.87
C TYR A 53 2.95 -9.49 22.79
N LYS A 54 2.73 -10.38 21.83
CA LYS A 54 3.64 -10.54 20.70
C LYS A 54 3.62 -9.25 19.90
N TYR A 55 4.77 -8.83 19.38
CA TYR A 55 4.94 -7.58 18.63
C TYR A 55 3.85 -7.38 17.55
N LEU A 56 3.53 -8.45 16.81
CA LEU A 56 2.53 -8.42 15.74
C LEU A 56 1.10 -8.24 16.24
N ASP A 57 0.75 -8.69 17.45
CA ASP A 57 -0.61 -8.53 17.99
C ASP A 57 -0.99 -7.06 18.17
N ILE A 58 0.02 -6.22 18.43
CA ILE A 58 -0.14 -4.77 18.60
C ILE A 58 0.06 -4.03 17.28
N THR A 59 1.01 -4.48 16.45
CA THR A 59 1.48 -3.71 15.28
C THR A 59 0.81 -4.07 13.96
N SER A 60 0.09 -5.19 13.87
CA SER A 60 -0.52 -5.68 12.63
C SER A 60 -1.40 -4.65 11.90
N TRP A 61 -2.24 -3.92 12.64
CA TRP A 61 -3.10 -2.87 12.08
C TRP A 61 -2.33 -1.66 11.55
N PHE A 62 -1.22 -1.31 12.21
CA PHE A 62 -0.34 -0.24 11.73
C PHE A 62 0.34 -0.64 10.44
N TYR A 63 0.82 -1.89 10.33
CA TYR A 63 1.37 -2.42 9.09
C TYR A 63 0.34 -2.45 7.96
N ALA A 64 -0.90 -2.88 8.24
CA ALA A 64 -1.99 -2.81 7.28
C ALA A 64 -2.23 -1.36 6.81
N PHE A 65 -2.27 -0.39 7.71
CA PHE A 65 -2.45 1.03 7.38
C PHE A 65 -1.30 1.62 6.56
N VAL A 66 -0.06 1.32 6.92
CA VAL A 66 1.13 1.76 6.17
C VAL A 66 1.08 1.15 4.77
N SER A 67 0.77 -0.14 4.63
CA SER A 67 0.68 -0.79 3.33
C SER A 67 -0.43 -0.20 2.44
N SER A 68 -1.59 0.14 3.02
CA SER A 68 -2.68 0.78 2.27
C SER A 68 -2.30 2.19 1.82
N SER A 69 -1.64 2.96 2.68
CA SER A 69 -1.18 4.32 2.38
C SER A 69 -0.16 4.33 1.25
N VAL A 70 0.78 3.38 1.25
CA VAL A 70 1.78 3.23 0.18
C VAL A 70 1.13 2.85 -1.15
N ALA A 71 0.09 2.01 -1.15
CA ALA A 71 -0.63 1.64 -2.37
C ALA A 71 -1.51 2.79 -2.91
N LEU A 72 -2.28 3.45 -2.06
CA LEU A 72 -3.21 4.51 -2.47
C LEU A 72 -2.46 5.80 -2.83
N PHE A 73 -1.71 6.36 -1.88
CA PHE A 73 -1.06 7.65 -2.05
C PHE A 73 0.30 7.57 -2.72
N GLY A 74 0.96 6.41 -2.60
CA GLY A 74 2.18 6.17 -3.32
C GLY A 74 1.91 5.74 -4.76
N LEU A 75 1.48 4.50 -4.94
CA LEU A 75 1.36 3.88 -6.26
C LEU A 75 0.30 4.57 -7.14
N ALA A 76 -0.96 4.64 -6.67
CA ALA A 76 -2.07 5.10 -7.51
C ALA A 76 -2.13 6.63 -7.67
N PHE A 77 -1.89 7.38 -6.59
CA PHE A 77 -2.02 8.83 -6.63
C PHE A 77 -0.95 9.48 -7.51
N TYR A 78 0.25 8.91 -7.52
CA TYR A 78 1.31 9.32 -8.43
C TYR A 78 0.91 9.12 -9.91
N ILE A 79 0.26 8.00 -10.25
CA ILE A 79 -0.25 7.76 -11.62
C ILE A 79 -1.28 8.84 -12.00
N VAL A 80 -2.19 9.18 -11.08
CA VAL A 80 -3.18 10.26 -11.30
C VAL A 80 -2.49 11.62 -11.46
N GLY A 81 -1.47 11.94 -10.66
CA GLY A 81 -0.71 13.19 -10.79
C GLY A 81 0.06 13.30 -12.11
N ARG A 82 0.67 12.21 -12.57
CA ARG A 82 1.32 12.15 -13.89
C ARG A 82 0.31 12.24 -15.05
N ARG A 83 -0.91 11.74 -14.87
CA ARG A 83 -2.00 11.97 -15.84
C ARG A 83 -2.38 13.44 -15.90
N GLU A 84 -2.62 14.05 -14.74
CA GLU A 84 -3.16 15.42 -14.64
C GLU A 84 -2.18 16.49 -15.14
N SER A 85 -0.89 16.27 -14.95
CA SER A 85 0.18 17.11 -15.52
C SER A 85 0.35 16.95 -17.04
N GLY A 86 -0.38 16.03 -17.68
CA GLY A 86 -0.24 15.72 -19.11
C GLY A 86 0.98 14.84 -19.46
N PHE A 87 1.78 14.44 -18.47
CA PHE A 87 2.97 13.61 -18.69
C PHE A 87 2.63 12.29 -19.37
N LEU A 88 1.55 11.61 -18.95
CA LEU A 88 1.13 10.37 -19.58
C LEU A 88 0.79 10.57 -21.06
N ARG A 89 0.14 11.69 -21.41
CA ARG A 89 -0.22 12.01 -22.81
C ARG A 89 1.00 12.19 -23.68
N SER A 90 1.99 12.92 -23.17
CA SER A 90 3.20 13.25 -23.95
C SER A 90 4.16 12.07 -24.09
N PHE A 91 4.28 11.21 -23.08
CA PHE A 91 5.36 10.20 -23.04
C PHE A 91 4.86 8.74 -22.95
N VAL A 92 3.63 8.51 -22.51
CA VAL A 92 3.10 7.18 -22.15
C VAL A 92 1.83 6.84 -22.97
N TYR A 93 1.80 7.27 -24.23
CA TYR A 93 0.63 7.08 -25.09
C TYR A 93 0.58 5.72 -25.82
N THR A 94 1.73 5.10 -26.08
CA THR A 94 1.80 3.80 -26.78
C THR A 94 1.63 2.62 -25.81
N ARG A 95 1.17 1.46 -26.31
CA ARG A 95 1.06 0.24 -25.47
C ARG A 95 2.38 -0.14 -24.80
N SER A 96 3.50 -0.08 -25.54
CA SER A 96 4.82 -0.43 -25.00
C SER A 96 5.26 0.55 -23.91
N THR A 97 5.04 1.86 -24.09
CA THR A 97 5.41 2.85 -23.06
C THR A 97 4.50 2.78 -21.83
N LYS A 98 3.21 2.44 -21.99
CA LYS A 98 2.32 2.13 -20.85
C LYS A 98 2.84 0.97 -20.00
N VAL A 99 3.24 -0.13 -20.65
CA VAL A 99 3.79 -1.29 -19.94
C VAL A 99 5.06 -0.90 -19.18
N ILE A 100 5.98 -0.20 -19.85
CA ILE A 100 7.23 0.27 -19.22
C ILE A 100 6.95 1.19 -18.02
N PHE A 101 6.04 2.16 -18.17
CA PHE A 101 5.69 3.12 -17.13
C PHE A 101 5.08 2.42 -15.91
N LEU A 102 4.03 1.63 -16.12
CA LEU A 102 3.33 0.96 -15.02
C LEU A 102 4.20 -0.10 -14.33
N SER A 103 5.02 -0.85 -15.08
CA SER A 103 6.00 -1.77 -14.49
C SER A 103 7.06 -1.02 -13.68
N GLY A 104 7.61 0.08 -14.20
CA GLY A 104 8.60 0.89 -13.47
C GLY A 104 8.02 1.53 -12.22
N GLN A 105 6.79 2.03 -12.30
CA GLN A 105 6.05 2.60 -11.17
C GLN A 105 5.76 1.55 -10.09
N PHE A 106 5.32 0.35 -10.48
CA PHE A 106 5.09 -0.74 -9.54
C PHE A 106 6.38 -1.24 -8.89
N LEU A 107 7.49 -1.34 -9.65
CA LEU A 107 8.80 -1.72 -9.10
C LEU A 107 9.33 -0.66 -8.12
N ALA A 108 9.19 0.63 -8.44
CA ALA A 108 9.57 1.72 -7.55
C ALA A 108 8.81 1.62 -6.22
N TYR A 109 7.48 1.43 -6.27
CA TYR A 109 6.68 1.34 -5.06
C TYR A 109 6.80 0.01 -4.33
N SER A 110 7.14 -1.09 -5.01
CA SER A 110 7.54 -2.33 -4.36
C SER A 110 8.79 -2.11 -3.51
N PHE A 111 9.80 -1.44 -4.05
CA PHE A 111 11.01 -1.08 -3.30
C PHE A 111 10.70 -0.12 -2.14
N MET A 112 9.94 0.94 -2.39
CA MET A 112 9.54 1.88 -1.34
C MET A 112 8.73 1.20 -0.24
N SER A 113 7.84 0.26 -0.56
CA SER A 113 7.06 -0.48 0.44
C SER A 113 7.96 -1.22 1.44
N VAL A 114 9.07 -1.79 0.98
CA VAL A 114 10.05 -2.45 1.85
C VAL A 114 10.75 -1.43 2.73
N ILE A 115 11.12 -0.26 2.19
CA ILE A 115 11.68 0.85 2.99
C ILE A 115 10.71 1.30 4.08
N TYR A 116 9.44 1.54 3.72
CA TYR A 116 8.40 1.95 4.67
C TYR A 116 8.20 0.92 5.79
N CYS A 117 8.11 -0.36 5.43
CA CYS A 117 8.02 -1.45 6.40
C CYS A 117 9.24 -1.49 7.33
N SER A 118 10.43 -1.34 6.77
CA SER A 118 11.70 -1.35 7.52
C SER A 118 11.81 -0.19 8.49
N ALA A 119 11.43 1.01 8.05
CA ALA A 119 11.44 2.20 8.89
C ALA A 119 10.43 2.07 10.05
N PHE A 120 9.21 1.60 9.77
CA PHE A 120 8.21 1.36 10.80
C PHE A 120 8.65 0.27 11.80
N TYR A 121 9.22 -0.83 11.30
CA TYR A 121 9.78 -1.90 12.14
C TYR A 121 10.89 -1.38 13.04
N GLY A 122 11.89 -0.68 12.50
CA GLY A 122 13.01 -0.16 13.28
C GLY A 122 12.57 0.81 14.38
N LEU A 123 11.60 1.67 14.10
CA LEU A 123 11.11 2.67 15.05
C LEU A 123 10.21 2.12 16.16
N THR A 124 9.47 1.03 15.90
CA THR A 124 8.52 0.45 16.86
C THR A 124 9.07 -0.78 17.57
N ARG A 125 9.88 -1.60 16.89
CA ARG A 125 10.42 -2.84 17.47
C ARG A 125 11.41 -2.58 18.59
N PHE A 126 12.10 -1.44 18.57
CA PHE A 126 13.00 -1.00 19.64
C PHE A 126 12.31 -0.99 21.01
N TYR A 127 11.01 -0.66 21.06
CA TYR A 127 10.21 -0.68 22.29
C TYR A 127 10.08 -2.10 22.90
N PHE A 128 10.15 -3.15 22.07
CA PHE A 128 9.99 -4.55 22.48
C PHE A 128 11.33 -5.30 22.63
N GLY A 129 12.48 -4.61 22.54
CA GLY A 129 13.80 -5.21 22.71
C GLY A 129 14.53 -5.57 21.40
N VAL A 130 15.28 -6.68 21.40
CA VAL A 130 16.26 -7.02 20.35
C VAL A 130 15.59 -7.37 19.02
N MET A 131 16.11 -6.78 17.93
CA MET A 131 15.67 -7.04 16.57
C MET A 131 16.29 -8.33 16.01
N GLY A 132 15.46 -9.28 15.60
CA GLY A 132 15.89 -10.48 14.87
C GLY A 132 15.75 -10.33 13.36
N PHE A 133 16.73 -10.80 12.59
CA PHE A 133 16.67 -10.78 11.12
C PHE A 133 15.56 -11.70 10.56
N SER A 134 15.36 -12.88 11.15
CA SER A 134 14.30 -13.81 10.74
C SER A 134 12.90 -13.24 10.97
N GLU A 135 12.70 -12.52 12.09
CA GLU A 135 11.45 -11.82 12.41
C GLU A 135 11.20 -10.73 11.36
N PHE A 136 12.22 -9.90 11.08
CA PHE A 136 12.15 -8.85 10.07
C PHE A 136 11.79 -9.39 8.67
N ALA A 137 12.47 -10.44 8.19
CA ALA A 137 12.19 -11.04 6.89
C ALA A 137 10.74 -11.57 6.79
N THR A 138 10.23 -12.16 7.89
CA THR A 138 8.85 -12.64 7.97
C THR A 138 7.85 -11.48 7.89
N ILE A 139 8.12 -10.39 8.61
CA ILE A 139 7.28 -9.19 8.61
C ILE A 139 7.26 -8.54 7.22
N VAL A 140 8.41 -8.40 6.58
CA VAL A 140 8.51 -7.84 5.22
C VAL A 140 7.71 -8.70 4.23
N GLY A 141 7.81 -10.02 4.31
CA GLY A 141 7.03 -10.94 3.48
C GLY A 141 5.52 -10.74 3.66
N ARG A 142 5.03 -10.74 4.91
CA ARG A 142 3.61 -10.50 5.24
C ARG A 142 3.15 -9.12 4.74
N PHE A 143 3.95 -8.09 5.02
CA PHE A 143 3.67 -6.71 4.62
C PHE A 143 3.59 -6.55 3.10
N TYR A 144 4.46 -7.23 2.35
CA TYR A 144 4.44 -7.15 0.90
C TYR A 144 3.15 -7.74 0.30
N ILE A 145 2.62 -8.83 0.87
CA ILE A 145 1.31 -9.36 0.46
C ILE A 145 0.20 -8.34 0.77
N CYS A 146 0.23 -7.67 1.92
CA CYS A 146 -0.72 -6.60 2.23
C CYS A 146 -0.61 -5.44 1.22
N PHE A 147 0.61 -5.05 0.83
CA PHE A 147 0.81 -4.06 -0.22
C PHE A 147 0.21 -4.49 -1.56
N LEU A 148 0.35 -5.76 -1.96
CA LEU A 148 -0.30 -6.30 -3.17
C LEU A 148 -1.82 -6.26 -3.05
N LEU A 149 -2.37 -6.67 -1.89
CA LEU A 149 -3.81 -6.62 -1.61
C LEU A 149 -4.36 -5.20 -1.79
N PHE A 150 -3.71 -4.17 -1.24
CA PHE A 150 -4.15 -2.79 -1.40
C PHE A 150 -3.84 -2.21 -2.78
N SER A 151 -2.85 -2.74 -3.49
CA SER A 151 -2.55 -2.34 -4.87
C SER A 151 -3.70 -2.69 -5.83
N ILE A 152 -4.48 -3.74 -5.54
CA ILE A 152 -5.65 -4.13 -6.35
C ILE A 152 -6.66 -2.97 -6.48
N PRO A 153 -7.32 -2.49 -5.40
CA PRO A 153 -8.28 -1.39 -5.51
C PRO A 153 -7.60 -0.09 -5.92
N SER A 154 -6.37 0.15 -5.48
CA SER A 154 -5.62 1.38 -5.82
C SER A 154 -5.42 1.50 -7.34
N LEU A 155 -4.98 0.43 -8.00
CA LEU A 155 -4.82 0.39 -9.46
C LEU A 155 -6.15 0.54 -10.20
N LEU A 156 -7.22 -0.09 -9.71
CA LEU A 156 -8.56 0.06 -10.30
C LEU A 156 -9.07 1.50 -10.19
N LEU A 157 -8.82 2.18 -9.07
CA LEU A 157 -9.19 3.58 -8.90
C LEU A 157 -8.48 4.53 -9.88
N THR A 158 -7.27 4.18 -10.35
CA THR A 158 -6.59 4.98 -11.39
C THR A 158 -7.34 5.01 -12.73
N LEU A 159 -8.19 4.01 -12.98
CA LEU A 159 -9.02 3.92 -14.19
C LEU A 159 -10.21 4.88 -14.17
N ILE A 160 -10.52 5.48 -13.02
CA ILE A 160 -11.57 6.49 -12.92
C ILE A 160 -10.98 7.84 -13.35
N PRO A 161 -11.66 8.60 -14.23
CA PRO A 161 -11.24 9.93 -14.66
C PRO A 161 -11.43 10.94 -13.52
N MET A 162 -10.45 10.99 -12.62
CA MET A 162 -10.42 11.88 -11.45
C MET A 162 -9.30 12.93 -11.59
N GLY A 163 -9.60 14.18 -11.25
CA GLY A 163 -8.57 15.20 -11.08
C GLY A 163 -7.73 14.90 -9.83
N PHE A 164 -6.59 15.58 -9.70
CA PHE A 164 -5.66 15.38 -8.56
C PHE A 164 -6.33 15.59 -7.20
N GLN A 165 -7.07 16.69 -7.03
CA GLN A 165 -7.77 16.98 -5.78
C GLN A 165 -8.86 15.95 -5.45
N ASN A 166 -9.65 15.55 -6.44
CA ASN A 166 -10.72 14.55 -6.25
C ASN A 166 -10.14 13.18 -5.89
N ALA A 167 -9.04 12.77 -6.54
CA ALA A 167 -8.37 11.51 -6.22
C ALA A 167 -7.83 11.51 -4.78
N ASN A 168 -7.24 12.61 -4.32
CA ASN A 168 -6.77 12.73 -2.94
C ASN A 168 -7.91 12.54 -1.93
N THR A 169 -9.05 13.20 -2.18
CA THR A 169 -10.24 13.10 -1.32
C THR A 169 -10.81 11.68 -1.33
N VAL A 170 -10.98 11.07 -2.50
CA VAL A 170 -11.51 9.70 -2.62
C VAL A 170 -10.60 8.71 -1.91
N PHE A 171 -9.27 8.81 -2.09
CA PHE A 171 -8.33 7.89 -1.47
C PHE A 171 -8.33 8.02 0.05
N SER A 172 -8.45 9.25 0.55
CA SER A 172 -8.58 9.52 1.99
C SER A 172 -9.87 8.95 2.56
N ILE A 173 -11.01 9.14 1.89
CA ILE A 173 -12.30 8.56 2.29
C ILE A 173 -12.22 7.04 2.32
N VAL A 174 -11.72 6.43 1.24
CA VAL A 174 -11.58 4.97 1.14
C VAL A 174 -10.67 4.43 2.24
N SER A 175 -9.50 5.05 2.45
CA SER A 175 -8.57 4.67 3.52
C SER A 175 -9.21 4.79 4.90
N PHE A 176 -9.92 5.87 5.17
CA PHE A 176 -10.56 6.12 6.47
C PHE A 176 -11.71 5.14 6.73
N VAL A 177 -12.57 4.88 5.74
CA VAL A 177 -13.67 3.92 5.85
C VAL A 177 -13.14 2.51 6.09
N MET A 178 -12.11 2.10 5.35
CA MET A 178 -11.46 0.79 5.57
C MET A 178 -10.90 0.64 6.99
N LEU A 179 -10.26 1.70 7.52
CA LEU A 179 -9.75 1.72 8.89
C LEU A 179 -10.89 1.67 9.92
N ALA A 180 -11.91 2.52 9.77
CA ALA A 180 -13.04 2.58 10.69
C ALA A 180 -13.79 1.24 10.75
N LEU A 181 -14.10 0.63 9.60
CA LEU A 181 -14.70 -0.69 9.53
C LEU A 181 -13.79 -1.77 10.13
N GLY A 182 -12.47 -1.64 9.94
CA GLY A 182 -11.47 -2.52 10.54
C GLY A 182 -11.54 -2.49 12.06
N VAL A 183 -11.54 -1.30 12.67
CA VAL A 183 -11.64 -1.13 14.12
C VAL A 183 -12.97 -1.64 14.66
N VAL A 184 -14.09 -1.31 14.01
CA VAL A 184 -15.44 -1.75 14.42
C VAL A 184 -15.57 -3.28 14.40
N SER A 185 -14.93 -3.95 13.43
CA SER A 185 -14.95 -5.41 13.32
C SER A 185 -14.28 -6.15 14.49
N ILE A 186 -13.43 -5.48 15.27
CA ILE A 186 -12.78 -6.06 16.44
C ILE A 186 -13.73 -6.05 17.65
N SER A 187 -14.56 -5.02 17.75
CA SER A 187 -15.35 -4.72 18.96
C SER A 187 -16.77 -5.27 18.94
N SER A 188 -17.21 -5.88 17.83
CA SER A 188 -18.62 -6.24 17.63
C SER A 188 -18.78 -7.61 16.97
N SER A 189 -19.63 -8.45 17.56
CA SER A 189 -19.99 -9.79 17.06
C SER A 189 -21.33 -9.80 16.31
N HIS A 190 -21.73 -8.67 15.72
CA HIS A 190 -23.00 -8.57 15.03
C HIS A 190 -22.88 -9.19 13.62
N PRO A 191 -23.81 -10.05 13.18
CA PRO A 191 -23.68 -10.80 11.92
C PRO A 191 -23.54 -9.91 10.68
N VAL A 192 -24.19 -8.74 10.67
CA VAL A 192 -24.04 -7.75 9.59
C VAL A 192 -22.61 -7.20 9.53
N LEU A 193 -21.97 -6.99 10.67
CA LEU A 193 -20.60 -6.47 10.74
C LEU A 193 -19.57 -7.55 10.37
N GLU A 194 -19.87 -8.83 10.59
CA GLU A 194 -19.06 -9.95 10.07
C GLU A 194 -19.04 -9.94 8.54
N VAL A 195 -20.21 -9.81 7.89
CA VAL A 195 -20.28 -9.72 6.42
C VAL A 195 -19.53 -8.50 5.90
N VAL A 196 -19.70 -7.33 6.53
CA VAL A 196 -19.02 -6.09 6.12
C VAL A 196 -17.50 -6.20 6.31
N SER A 197 -17.04 -6.83 7.40
CA SER A 197 -15.61 -7.03 7.66
C SER A 197 -14.96 -7.99 6.66
N PHE A 198 -15.69 -9.01 6.19
CA PHE A 198 -15.22 -9.94 5.17
C PHE A 198 -14.87 -9.24 3.85
N PHE A 199 -15.61 -8.20 3.46
CA PHE A 199 -15.30 -7.43 2.25
C PHE A 199 -14.27 -6.32 2.46
N ASN A 200 -13.86 -6.05 3.69
CA ASN A 200 -12.89 -4.99 4.00
C ASN A 200 -11.45 -5.50 3.81
N PRO A 201 -10.67 -4.95 2.84
CA PRO A 201 -9.27 -5.35 2.64
C PRO A 201 -8.40 -5.14 3.87
N MET A 202 -8.75 -4.17 4.73
CA MET A 202 -8.02 -3.89 5.97
C MET A 202 -8.10 -5.04 6.97
N TRP A 203 -9.25 -5.72 7.05
CA TRP A 203 -9.42 -6.87 7.92
C TRP A 203 -8.54 -8.04 7.46
N TRP A 204 -8.53 -8.34 6.16
CA TRP A 204 -7.64 -9.35 5.58
C TRP A 204 -6.16 -9.02 5.74
N ALA A 205 -5.77 -7.77 5.53
CA ALA A 205 -4.40 -7.33 5.77
C ALA A 205 -3.96 -7.56 7.22
N ASN A 206 -4.85 -7.26 8.18
CA ASN A 206 -4.59 -7.56 9.59
C ASN A 206 -4.42 -9.08 9.83
N GLN A 207 -5.30 -9.92 9.27
CA GLN A 207 -5.19 -11.38 9.38
C GLN A 207 -3.89 -11.92 8.77
N ILE A 208 -3.47 -11.43 7.60
CA ILE A 208 -2.20 -11.81 6.96
C ILE A 208 -1.00 -11.44 7.85
N MET A 209 -1.06 -10.27 8.51
CA MET A 209 -0.01 -9.85 9.43
C MET A 209 0.04 -10.70 10.71
N LEU A 210 -1.09 -11.19 11.23
CA LEU A 210 -1.17 -12.01 12.45
C LEU A 210 -0.86 -13.49 12.19
N VAL A 211 -1.62 -14.11 11.29
CA VAL A 211 -1.58 -15.55 10.97
C VAL A 211 -0.33 -15.86 10.14
N GLY A 212 -0.06 -15.06 9.11
CA GLY A 212 1.09 -15.22 8.24
C GLY A 212 0.78 -15.79 6.86
N VAL A 213 1.81 -15.82 6.00
CA VAL A 213 1.67 -16.16 4.58
C VAL A 213 1.46 -17.66 4.36
N ALA A 214 2.14 -18.51 5.13
CA ALA A 214 2.07 -19.97 4.98
C ALA A 214 0.68 -20.52 5.37
N ASP A 215 0.16 -20.07 6.50
CA ASP A 215 -1.13 -20.52 7.02
C ASP A 215 -2.31 -19.86 6.26
N GLY A 216 -2.08 -18.69 5.64
CA GLY A 216 -3.05 -17.97 4.81
C GLY A 216 -2.94 -18.21 3.30
N LEU A 217 -2.32 -19.31 2.86
CA LEU A 217 -1.88 -19.50 1.46
C LEU A 217 -3.01 -19.34 0.42
N LEU A 218 -4.24 -19.78 0.72
CA LEU A 218 -5.40 -19.58 -0.17
C LEU A 218 -5.70 -18.09 -0.41
N VAL A 219 -5.68 -17.27 0.64
CA VAL A 219 -5.88 -15.82 0.55
C VAL A 219 -4.75 -15.18 -0.24
N VAL A 220 -3.50 -15.59 0.02
CA VAL A 220 -2.32 -15.09 -0.70
C VAL A 220 -2.40 -15.39 -2.19
N MET A 221 -2.79 -16.61 -2.57
CA MET A 221 -2.99 -16.98 -3.98
C MET A 221 -4.10 -16.15 -4.63
N PHE A 222 -5.22 -15.97 -3.93
CA PHE A 222 -6.33 -15.16 -4.42
C PHE A 222 -5.92 -13.70 -4.63
N VAL A 223 -5.17 -13.11 -3.70
CA VAL A 223 -4.55 -11.78 -3.83
C VAL A 223 -3.64 -11.73 -5.05
N GLY A 224 -2.79 -12.75 -5.25
CA GLY A 224 -1.91 -12.83 -6.42
C GLY A 224 -2.68 -12.82 -7.75
N VAL A 225 -3.72 -13.64 -7.87
CA VAL A 225 -4.55 -13.72 -9.08
C VAL A 225 -5.28 -12.40 -9.34
N LEU A 226 -5.94 -11.84 -8.31
CA LEU A 226 -6.64 -10.56 -8.44
C LEU A 226 -5.69 -9.41 -8.75
N PHE A 227 -4.48 -9.43 -8.20
CA PHE A 227 -3.46 -8.43 -8.48
C PHE A 227 -3.02 -8.49 -9.95
N VAL A 228 -2.72 -9.68 -10.48
CA VAL A 228 -2.37 -9.84 -11.91
C VAL A 228 -3.52 -9.37 -12.81
N PHE A 229 -4.76 -9.71 -12.46
CA PHE A 229 -5.93 -9.25 -13.20
C PHE A 229 -6.09 -7.72 -13.16
N SER A 230 -5.97 -7.10 -11.98
CA SER A 230 -6.03 -5.65 -11.81
C SER A 230 -4.93 -4.94 -12.59
N LEU A 231 -3.70 -5.42 -12.50
CA LEU A 231 -2.55 -4.91 -13.24
C LEU A 231 -2.77 -5.01 -14.77
N TRP A 232 -3.30 -6.14 -15.24
CA TRP A 232 -3.66 -6.32 -16.65
C TRP A 232 -4.74 -5.34 -17.11
N MET A 233 -5.80 -5.16 -16.30
CA MET A 233 -6.84 -4.17 -16.55
C MET A 233 -6.24 -2.75 -16.63
N THR A 234 -5.35 -2.40 -15.71
CA THR A 234 -4.67 -1.09 -15.72
C THR A 234 -3.80 -0.91 -16.95
N TYR A 235 -3.01 -1.91 -17.37
CA TYR A 235 -2.26 -1.82 -18.63
C TYR A 235 -3.16 -1.58 -19.84
N ARG A 236 -4.32 -2.25 -19.89
CA ARG A 236 -5.23 -2.17 -21.03
C ARG A 236 -5.97 -0.84 -21.08
N PHE A 237 -6.47 -0.39 -19.93
CA PHE A 237 -7.42 0.72 -19.83
C PHE A 237 -6.83 2.00 -19.22
N LEU A 238 -5.50 2.08 -18.99
CA LEU A 238 -4.87 3.27 -18.44
C LEU A 238 -5.29 4.53 -19.21
N LEU A 239 -5.93 5.44 -18.49
CA LEU A 239 -6.32 6.76 -18.95
C LEU A 239 -5.08 7.64 -19.08
N ILE A 240 -4.93 8.25 -20.25
CA ILE A 240 -3.72 9.00 -20.62
C ILE A 240 -3.98 10.51 -20.61
N ASN A 241 -5.21 10.91 -20.94
CA ASN A 241 -5.59 12.31 -21.02
C ASN A 241 -5.86 12.89 -19.63
N PRO A 242 -5.41 14.13 -19.35
CA PRO A 242 -5.80 14.83 -18.12
C PRO A 242 -7.29 15.17 -18.15
N VAL A 243 -7.90 15.36 -16.98
CA VAL A 243 -9.36 15.58 -16.89
C VAL A 243 -9.79 16.90 -17.55
N TRP A 244 -8.91 17.91 -17.56
CA TRP A 244 -9.16 19.20 -18.18
C TRP A 244 -9.02 19.19 -19.72
N SER A 245 -8.36 18.19 -20.31
CA SER A 245 -8.27 18.06 -21.77
C SER A 245 -9.44 17.24 -22.30
N ARG A 246 -10.56 17.90 -22.60
CA ARG A 246 -11.77 17.28 -23.16
C ARG A 246 -11.67 16.84 -24.63
N TYR A 247 -10.46 16.81 -25.21
CA TYR A 247 -10.18 16.44 -26.60
C TYR A 247 -8.98 15.51 -26.71
#